data_AF-A0A540LPC2-F1
#
_entry.id   AF-A0A540LPC2-F1
#
_cell.length_a   1.000
_cell.length_b   1.000
_cell.length_c   1.000
_cell.angle_alpha   90.00
_cell.angle_beta   90.00
_cell.angle_gamma   90.00
#
_symmetry.space_group_name_H-M   'P 1'
#
loop_
_entity.id
_entity.type
_entity.pdbx_description
1 polymer ?
#
loop_
_entity_poly.entity_id
_entity_poly.type
_entity_poly.pdbx_seq_one_letter_code
_entity_poly.pdbx_strand_id
1 'polypeptide(L)'
;MEDDAVNTAAIICIRLKQPRSKLQHKMRVPELCRNFSAVAWCGKLNAIACASETCANIPSLNANGPFWIPVHIVIPERPTERAVFNVNADSPRDSVQFIEWSPTSCPRALLIANFLGRVTIWTQPSQVS
;
A
#
# COMPACT_ATOMS: atom_id res chain seq x y z
N MET A 1 -34.25 -12.69 -2.48
CA MET A 1 -34.22 -13.38 -3.77
C MET A 1 -34.16 -12.27 -4.79
N GLU A 2 -32.96 -11.97 -5.27
CA GLU A 2 -32.70 -11.02 -6.36
C GLU A 2 -31.67 -11.72 -7.23
N ASP A 3 -32.10 -12.05 -8.44
CA ASP A 3 -31.30 -12.69 -9.46
C ASP A 3 -30.16 -11.76 -9.88
N ASP A 4 -28.92 -12.17 -9.61
CA ASP A 4 -27.73 -11.58 -10.22
C ASP A 4 -27.85 -11.79 -11.74
N ALA A 5 -28.28 -10.75 -12.45
CA ALA A 5 -28.30 -10.72 -13.90
C ALA A 5 -26.86 -10.93 -14.41
N VAL A 6 -26.58 -12.17 -14.83
CA VAL A 6 -25.28 -12.57 -15.37
C VAL A 6 -25.05 -11.79 -16.67
N ASN A 7 -24.05 -10.91 -16.64
CA ASN A 7 -23.58 -10.18 -17.81
C ASN A 7 -23.05 -11.18 -18.86
N THR A 8 -23.62 -11.14 -20.07
CA THR A 8 -23.41 -12.07 -21.18
C THR A 8 -21.97 -12.08 -21.74
N ALA A 9 -21.09 -11.19 -21.27
CA ALA A 9 -19.70 -11.08 -21.72
C ALA A 9 -18.70 -11.94 -20.91
N ALA A 10 -19.12 -12.59 -19.83
CA ALA A 10 -18.22 -13.39 -18.99
C ALA A 10 -18.18 -14.87 -19.45
N ILE A 11 -17.06 -15.30 -20.02
CA ILE A 11 -16.88 -16.68 -20.52
C ILE A 11 -16.60 -17.67 -19.38
N ILE A 12 -16.05 -17.21 -18.25
CA ILE A 12 -15.79 -18.03 -17.06
C ILE A 12 -16.20 -17.25 -15.81
N CYS A 13 -17.11 -17.82 -15.03
CA CYS A 13 -17.53 -17.27 -13.74
C CYS A 13 -17.09 -18.22 -12.62
N ILE A 14 -15.99 -17.89 -11.93
CA ILE A 14 -15.51 -18.66 -10.78
C ILE A 14 -16.23 -18.18 -9.52
N ARG A 15 -17.18 -18.97 -9.03
CA ARG A 15 -17.90 -18.68 -7.78
C ARG A 15 -17.16 -19.37 -6.62
N LEU A 16 -16.34 -18.61 -5.89
CA LEU A 16 -15.64 -19.12 -4.70
C LEU A 16 -16.66 -19.50 -3.62
N LYS A 17 -16.57 -20.72 -3.07
CA LYS A 17 -17.37 -21.21 -1.93
C LYS A 17 -16.90 -20.57 -0.60
N GLN A 18 -16.71 -19.26 -0.58
CA GLN A 18 -16.45 -18.54 0.65
C GLN A 18 -17.79 -18.17 1.30
N PRO A 19 -17.91 -18.20 2.64
CA PRO A 19 -18.99 -17.50 3.32
C PRO A 19 -19.04 -16.07 2.77
N ARG A 20 -20.21 -15.41 2.77
CA ARG A 20 -20.26 -13.96 2.54
C ARG A 20 -19.39 -13.32 3.63
N SER A 21 -18.11 -13.16 3.34
CA SER A 21 -17.22 -12.38 4.18
C SER A 21 -17.93 -11.04 4.29
N LYS A 22 -18.08 -10.56 5.51
CA LYS A 22 -18.50 -9.18 5.71
C LYS A 22 -17.44 -8.34 4.99
N LEU A 23 -17.68 -8.00 3.73
CA LEU A 23 -17.03 -6.91 2.98
C LEU A 23 -17.31 -5.54 3.66
N GLN A 24 -17.68 -5.55 4.95
CA GLN A 24 -18.19 -4.43 5.74
C GLN A 24 -17.07 -3.57 6.33
N HIS A 25 -15.80 -3.98 6.26
CA HIS A 25 -14.70 -3.06 6.51
C HIS A 25 -14.10 -2.64 5.17
N LYS A 26 -14.91 -1.91 4.39
CA LYS A 26 -14.35 -0.98 3.40
C LYS A 26 -13.58 0.05 4.21
N MET A 27 -12.28 -0.21 4.38
CA MET A 27 -11.38 0.69 5.06
C MET A 27 -11.22 1.95 4.21
N ARG A 28 -12.13 2.91 4.40
CA ARG A 28 -11.87 4.28 4.00
C ARG A 28 -10.89 4.81 5.03
N VAL A 29 -9.60 4.83 4.68
CA VAL A 29 -8.62 5.55 5.48
C VAL A 29 -8.77 7.02 5.08
N PRO A 30 -9.47 7.85 5.86
CA PRO A 30 -9.66 9.26 5.50
C PRO A 30 -8.28 9.92 5.50
N GLU A 31 -8.04 10.85 4.57
CA GLU A 31 -6.75 11.55 4.37
C GLU A 31 -5.62 10.74 3.75
N LEU A 32 -5.76 9.42 3.54
CA LEU A 32 -4.87 8.68 2.65
C LEU A 32 -5.17 9.12 1.21
N CYS A 33 -4.13 9.27 0.38
CA CYS A 33 -4.26 9.59 -1.03
C CYS A 33 -5.43 8.87 -1.68
N ARG A 34 -6.16 9.54 -2.59
CA ARG A 34 -7.39 9.00 -3.20
C ARG A 34 -7.18 7.63 -3.86
N ASN A 35 -5.93 7.33 -4.23
CA ASN A 35 -5.48 6.09 -4.86
C ASN A 35 -4.09 5.67 -4.32
N PHE A 36 -3.82 4.36 -4.35
CA PHE A 36 -2.52 3.75 -4.10
C PHE A 36 -1.94 3.20 -5.41
N SER A 37 -0.63 3.35 -5.60
CA SER A 37 0.10 2.75 -6.73
C SER A 37 0.43 1.28 -6.47
N ALA A 38 0.74 0.91 -5.23
CA ALA A 38 1.08 -0.46 -4.84
C ALA A 38 0.66 -0.76 -3.41
N VAL A 39 0.35 -2.03 -3.13
CA VAL A 39 -0.04 -2.52 -1.80
C VAL A 39 0.57 -3.89 -1.51
N ALA A 40 0.95 -4.13 -0.25
CA ALA A 40 1.42 -5.44 0.21
C ALA A 40 0.96 -5.74 1.64
N TRP A 41 0.50 -6.96 1.88
CA TRP A 41 0.07 -7.40 3.21
C TRP A 41 1.05 -8.41 3.81
N CYS A 42 1.51 -8.14 5.04
CA CYS A 42 2.22 -9.10 5.85
C CYS A 42 1.24 -9.83 6.78
N GLY A 43 0.95 -11.09 6.53
CA GLY A 43 0.05 -11.89 7.36
C GLY A 43 0.54 -12.10 8.80
N LYS A 44 1.86 -12.16 9.02
CA LYS A 44 2.45 -12.40 10.36
C LYS A 44 2.40 -11.16 11.27
N LEU A 45 2.65 -9.97 10.71
CA LEU A 45 2.50 -8.71 11.44
C LEU A 45 1.05 -8.20 11.43
N ASN A 46 0.24 -8.77 10.54
CA ASN A 46 -1.07 -8.27 10.18
C ASN A 46 -1.05 -6.77 9.83
N ALA A 47 -0.08 -6.40 8.98
CA ALA A 47 0.16 -5.03 8.58
C ALA A 47 0.09 -4.91 7.06
N ILE A 48 -0.62 -3.90 6.57
CA ILE A 48 -0.75 -3.58 5.15
C ILE A 48 0.12 -2.35 4.88
N ALA A 49 1.02 -2.47 3.93
CA ALA A 49 1.77 -1.35 3.37
C ALA A 49 1.06 -0.84 2.11
N CYS A 50 0.82 0.47 2.02
CA CYS A 50 0.16 1.12 0.91
C CYS A 50 1.01 2.30 0.43
N ALA A 51 1.53 2.23 -0.80
CA ALA A 51 2.23 3.34 -1.43
C ALA A 51 1.25 4.25 -2.15
N SER A 52 1.32 5.55 -1.91
CA SER A 52 0.47 6.54 -2.57
C SER A 52 0.73 6.60 -4.08
N GLU A 53 -0.30 6.91 -4.87
CA GLU A 53 -0.16 7.05 -6.33
C GLU A 53 0.71 8.25 -6.71
N THR A 54 0.65 9.33 -5.93
CA THR A 54 1.29 10.60 -6.26
C THR A 54 2.46 10.91 -5.34
N CYS A 55 3.55 11.39 -5.94
CA CYS A 55 4.61 12.05 -5.20
C CYS A 55 4.10 13.33 -4.51
N ALA A 56 4.53 13.58 -3.28
CA ALA A 56 4.34 14.87 -2.62
C ALA A 56 5.56 15.77 -2.84
N ASN A 57 5.32 17.08 -2.99
CA ASN A 57 6.36 18.11 -3.15
C ASN A 57 6.41 18.98 -1.88
N ILE A 58 7.60 19.39 -1.42
CA ILE A 58 7.76 20.29 -0.26
C ILE A 58 7.64 21.69 -0.87
N PRO A 59 6.63 22.49 -0.49
CA PRO A 59 6.41 23.80 -1.11
C PRO A 59 7.51 24.83 -0.83
N SER A 60 8.51 24.54 0.02
CA SER A 60 9.44 25.53 0.57
C SER A 60 10.90 25.42 0.10
N LEU A 61 11.25 24.57 -0.87
CA LEU A 61 12.60 24.56 -1.46
C LEU A 61 12.56 24.83 -2.97
N ASN A 62 13.20 25.93 -3.38
CA ASN A 62 13.31 26.41 -4.75
C ASN A 62 13.78 25.32 -5.74
N ALA A 63 13.03 25.19 -6.84
CA ALA A 63 13.36 24.64 -8.16
C ALA A 63 13.94 23.22 -8.32
N ASN A 64 14.43 22.53 -7.28
CA ASN A 64 15.00 21.16 -7.35
C ASN A 64 14.79 20.38 -6.03
N GLY A 65 13.62 20.51 -5.40
CA GLY A 65 13.32 19.81 -4.14
C GLY A 65 13.21 18.28 -4.32
N PRO A 66 13.61 17.46 -3.34
CA PRO A 66 13.48 16.01 -3.44
C PRO A 66 11.99 15.63 -3.49
N PHE A 67 11.59 14.80 -4.46
CA PHE A 67 10.27 14.19 -4.48
C PHE A 67 10.25 13.01 -3.52
N TRP A 68 9.08 12.71 -2.95
CA TRP A 68 8.89 11.46 -2.24
C TRP A 68 7.50 10.89 -2.42
N ILE A 69 7.40 9.59 -2.25
CA ILE A 69 6.14 8.84 -2.26
C ILE A 69 5.85 8.40 -0.83
N PRO A 70 4.74 8.84 -0.23
CA PRO A 70 4.32 8.36 1.07
C PRO A 70 3.96 6.87 1.02
N VAL A 71 4.47 6.10 1.98
CA VAL A 71 4.10 4.71 2.23
C VAL A 71 3.44 4.63 3.61
N HIS A 72 2.19 4.19 3.61
CA HIS A 72 1.36 4.06 4.80
C HIS A 72 1.38 2.62 5.29
N ILE A 73 1.66 2.41 6.57
CA ILE A 73 1.51 1.13 7.26
C ILE A 73 0.24 1.19 8.10
N VAL A 74 -0.67 0.27 7.84
CA VAL A 74 -1.99 0.22 8.48
C VAL A 74 -2.23 -1.17 9.06
N ILE A 75 -2.81 -1.22 10.26
CA ILE A 75 -3.24 -2.46 10.92
C ILE A 75 -4.76 -2.60 10.72
N PRO A 76 -5.26 -3.66 10.05
CA PRO A 76 -6.69 -3.82 9.77
C PRO A 76 -7.59 -3.78 11.01
N GLU A 77 -7.13 -4.30 12.15
CA GLU A 77 -7.85 -4.30 13.42
C GLU A 77 -7.90 -2.92 14.08
N ARG A 78 -6.96 -2.04 13.72
CA ARG A 78 -6.80 -0.70 14.30
C ARG A 78 -6.60 0.33 13.19
N PRO A 79 -7.63 0.56 12.35
CA PRO A 79 -7.54 1.43 11.18
C PRO A 79 -7.11 2.88 11.48
N THR A 80 -7.29 3.31 12.72
CA THR A 80 -6.90 4.64 13.22
C THR A 80 -5.42 4.72 13.56
N GLU A 81 -4.77 3.59 13.87
CA GLU A 81 -3.33 3.50 14.09
C GLU A 81 -2.64 3.36 12.72
N ARG A 82 -1.95 4.43 12.29
CA ARG A 82 -1.19 4.46 11.04
C ARG A 82 0.23 4.95 11.29
N ALA A 83 1.19 4.33 10.63
CA ALA A 83 2.53 4.88 10.49
C ALA A 83 2.74 5.30 9.03
N VAL A 84 3.51 6.37 8.82
CA VAL A 84 3.84 6.86 7.48
C VAL A 84 5.33 7.09 7.41
N PHE A 85 5.94 6.60 6.34
CA PHE A 85 7.30 6.97 5.97
C PHE A 85 7.33 7.36 4.49
N ASN A 86 8.38 8.06 4.09
CA ASN A 86 8.53 8.56 2.74
C ASN A 86 9.65 7.80 2.05
N VAL A 87 9.42 7.32 0.83
CA VAL A 87 10.49 6.84 -0.05
C VAL A 87 10.86 7.92 -1.04
N ASN A 88 12.15 8.11 -1.30
CA ASN A 88 12.60 9.10 -2.26
C ASN A 88 12.09 8.75 -3.67
N ALA A 89 11.75 9.80 -4.42
CA ALA A 89 11.36 9.73 -5.81
C ALA A 89 12.24 10.66 -6.65
N ASP A 90 12.44 10.27 -7.90
CA ASP A 90 13.31 11.01 -8.83
C ASP A 90 12.55 12.03 -9.68
N SER A 91 11.21 11.95 -9.71
CA SER A 91 10.37 12.87 -10.46
C SER A 91 8.96 12.95 -9.84
N PRO A 92 8.16 13.99 -10.14
CA PRO A 92 6.79 14.09 -9.62
C PRO A 92 5.84 13.03 -10.21
N ARG A 93 6.25 12.37 -11.30
CA ARG A 93 5.50 11.26 -11.93
C ARG A 93 6.03 9.88 -11.51
N ASP A 94 7.03 9.84 -10.64
CA ASP A 94 7.51 8.58 -10.10
C ASP A 94 6.42 7.96 -9.20
N SER A 95 6.38 6.63 -9.17
CA SER A 95 5.41 5.87 -8.40
C SER A 95 6.01 4.53 -7.98
N VAL A 96 5.54 3.96 -6.88
CA VAL A 96 5.97 2.62 -6.47
C VAL A 96 5.34 1.61 -7.42
N GLN A 97 6.18 0.78 -8.05
CA GLN A 97 5.74 -0.33 -8.93
C GLN A 97 5.77 -1.66 -8.20
N PHE A 98 6.62 -1.78 -7.17
CA PHE A 98 6.83 -3.00 -6.44
C PHE A 98 6.99 -2.72 -4.95
N ILE A 99 6.27 -3.47 -4.13
CA ILE A 99 6.41 -3.45 -2.68
C ILE A 99 6.22 -4.86 -2.14
N GLU A 100 7.17 -5.34 -1.35
CA GLU A 100 7.14 -6.68 -0.78
C GLU A 100 7.69 -6.67 0.65
N TRP A 101 7.02 -7.38 1.54
CA TRP A 101 7.53 -7.62 2.90
C TRP A 101 8.66 -8.64 2.86
N SER A 102 9.63 -8.48 3.76
CA SER A 102 10.66 -9.50 3.96
C SER A 102 10.05 -10.85 4.35
N PRO A 103 10.77 -11.97 4.15
CA PRO A 103 10.23 -13.31 4.35
C PRO A 103 9.53 -13.50 5.70
N THR A 104 8.51 -14.34 5.71
CA THR A 104 7.65 -14.58 6.88
C THR A 104 8.40 -15.13 8.10
N SER A 105 9.58 -15.71 7.91
CA SER A 105 10.48 -16.07 9.02
C SER A 105 10.86 -14.84 9.85
N CYS A 106 11.11 -13.70 9.21
CA CYS A 106 11.53 -12.44 9.82
C CYS A 106 10.95 -11.21 9.09
N PRO A 107 9.63 -10.93 9.20
CA PRO A 107 9.01 -9.77 8.57
C PRO A 107 9.38 -8.50 9.34
N ARG A 108 10.49 -7.88 8.98
CA ARG A 108 11.00 -6.66 9.62
C ARG A 108 11.37 -5.59 8.60
N ALA A 109 11.25 -5.89 7.32
CA ALA A 109 11.60 -4.97 6.26
C ALA A 109 10.56 -4.97 5.13
N LEU A 110 10.59 -3.90 4.35
CA LEU A 110 9.88 -3.72 3.10
C LEU A 110 10.90 -3.42 2.01
N LEU A 111 10.89 -4.23 0.96
CA LEU A 111 11.57 -3.93 -0.30
C LEU A 111 10.61 -3.13 -1.18
N ILE A 112 11.03 -1.96 -1.61
CA ILE A 112 10.20 -1.01 -2.36
C ILE A 112 11.00 -0.62 -3.61
N ALA A 113 10.38 -0.72 -4.78
CA ALA A 113 10.97 -0.24 -6.03
C ALA A 113 10.02 0.69 -6.77
N ASN A 114 10.55 1.81 -7.22
CA ASN A 114 9.81 2.81 -7.97
C ASN A 114 9.91 2.56 -9.48
N PHE A 115 9.06 3.24 -10.26
CA PHE A 115 9.02 3.17 -11.72
C PHE A 115 10.34 3.54 -12.38
N LEU A 116 11.06 4.52 -11.81
CA LEU A 116 12.37 4.94 -12.30
C LEU A 116 13.53 4.03 -11.84
N GLY A 117 13.23 2.88 -11.23
CA GLY A 117 14.22 1.85 -10.87
C GLY A 117 14.93 2.09 -9.54
N ARG A 118 14.56 3.13 -8.79
CA ARG A 118 15.07 3.36 -7.43
C ARG A 118 14.55 2.28 -6.47
N VAL A 119 15.46 1.65 -5.74
CA VAL A 119 15.15 0.63 -4.73
C VAL A 119 15.41 1.18 -3.33
N THR A 120 14.42 1.03 -2.45
CA THR A 120 14.49 1.40 -1.03
C THR A 120 14.18 0.18 -0.18
N ILE A 121 14.99 -0.05 0.86
CA ILE A 121 14.69 -1.03 1.91
C ILE A 121 14.31 -0.24 3.17
N TRP A 122 13.06 -0.33 3.57
CA TRP A 122 12.61 0.18 4.87
C TRP A 122 12.69 -0.93 5.90
N THR A 123 13.20 -0.65 7.09
CA THR A 123 13.22 -1.61 8.21
C THR A 123 12.46 -1.04 9.39
N GLN A 124 11.63 -1.85 10.03
CA GLN A 124 11.01 -1.48 11.30
C GLN A 124 12.10 -1.32 12.36
N PRO A 125 12.18 -0.17 13.07
CA PRO A 125 13.15 0.01 14.14
C PRO A 125 13.00 -1.10 15.18
N SER A 126 14.11 -1.76 15.56
CA SER A 126 14.11 -2.54 16.79
C SER A 126 13.98 -1.58 17.96
N GLN A 127 13.07 -1.86 18.89
CA GLN A 127 13.23 -1.29 20.22
C GLN A 127 14.54 -1.84 20.78
N VAL A 128 15.53 -0.98 20.93
CA VAL A 128 16.71 -1.28 21.71
C VAL A 128 16.25 -1.19 23.16
N SER A 129 16.03 -2.34 23.79
CA SER A 129 15.75 -2.45 25.23
C SER A 129 17.02 -2.20 26.04
#